data_AF-A0A6P0VLS2-F1
#
_entry.id   AF-A0A6P0VLS2-F1
#
_cell.length_a   1.000
_cell.length_b   1.000
_cell.length_c   1.000
_cell.angle_alpha   90.00
_cell.angle_beta   90.00
_cell.angle_gamma   90.00
#
_symmetry.space_group_name_H-M   'P 1'
#
loop_
_entity.id
_entity.type
_entity.pdbx_description
1 polymer ?
#
loop_
_entity_poly.entity_id
_entity_poly.type
_entity_poly.pdbx_seq_one_letter_code
_entity_poly.pdbx_strand_id
1 'polypeptide(L)'
;MNLKQVLYQVSKQGIKLWAEDSELKINAPKGSLTAEIRDALLQNKSELVQLLQGPKSNNLTANFIPLVPISRSNCFTPSYQQERLWSVAQLMPGQGTLNISKSVRIQGVINIPVLQASWNKIVSRHEILRTSFALVEGSLVQNVLPHLEVTISVEDYPGLSAAEIAAVIEENFTQESRKYFDLSQAPLFDLKLLRCSDTDGVLFLIFHHIITDGLSINLLIQELLSLYDTSLDQKQSPLTELEIQYGDYAVWQRQWLQGEVLEKGLNYWQKQLAGVSTLYPVPIDNFPLAPSFRSRQKTFEIPATTLSAIQKLSNQYSVTPVVIL
;
A
#
# COMPACT_ATOMS: atom_id res chain seq x y z
N MET A 1 -24.66 31.72 -2.81
CA MET A 1 -24.25 30.29 -2.84
C MET A 1 -24.13 29.81 -1.40
N ASN A 2 -24.57 28.60 -1.06
CA ASN A 2 -24.34 28.08 0.30
C ASN A 2 -22.86 27.66 0.46
N LEU A 3 -22.36 27.63 1.69
CA LEU A 3 -20.95 27.33 2.00
C LEU A 3 -20.44 26.02 1.36
N LYS A 4 -21.24 24.95 1.35
CA LYS A 4 -20.87 23.67 0.72
C LYS A 4 -20.67 23.82 -0.79
N GLN A 5 -21.51 24.60 -1.46
CA GLN A 5 -21.36 24.88 -2.89
C GLN A 5 -20.10 25.69 -3.17
N VAL A 6 -19.77 26.66 -2.29
CA VAL A 6 -18.53 27.46 -2.41
C VAL A 6 -17.31 26.56 -2.26
N LEU A 7 -17.25 25.75 -1.21
CA LEU A 7 -16.16 24.80 -0.97
C LEU A 7 -16.01 23.78 -2.11
N TYR A 8 -17.12 23.31 -2.67
CA TYR A 8 -17.12 22.41 -3.81
C TYR A 8 -16.50 23.06 -5.07
N GLN A 9 -16.90 24.30 -5.41
CA GLN A 9 -16.35 25.01 -6.57
C GLN A 9 -14.87 25.35 -6.38
N VAL A 10 -14.49 25.82 -5.19
CA VAL A 10 -13.10 26.11 -4.80
C VAL A 10 -12.23 24.86 -4.97
N SER A 11 -12.67 23.73 -4.41
CA SER A 11 -11.96 22.45 -4.51
C SER A 11 -11.85 21.96 -5.96
N LYS A 12 -12.94 22.03 -6.72
CA LYS A 12 -12.98 21.64 -8.14
C LYS A 12 -12.00 22.43 -9.00
N GLN A 13 -11.73 23.69 -8.65
CA GLN A 13 -10.79 24.55 -9.37
C GLN A 13 -9.37 24.53 -8.80
N GLY A 14 -9.08 23.60 -7.89
CA GLY A 14 -7.76 23.44 -7.28
C GLY A 14 -7.35 24.61 -6.39
N ILE A 15 -8.30 25.41 -5.92
CA ILE A 15 -8.03 26.54 -5.03
C ILE A 15 -7.87 25.99 -3.61
N LYS A 16 -6.73 26.27 -2.99
CA LYS A 16 -6.46 25.92 -1.58
C LYS A 16 -6.78 27.11 -0.69
N LEU A 17 -7.51 26.85 0.37
CA LEU A 17 -7.84 27.83 1.41
C LEU A 17 -7.23 27.39 2.74
N TRP A 18 -6.69 28.32 3.51
CA TRP A 18 -6.34 28.10 4.90
C TRP A 18 -6.61 29.36 5.71
N ALA A 19 -6.71 29.22 7.03
CA ALA A 19 -6.83 30.35 7.93
C ALA A 19 -5.52 30.56 8.68
N GLU A 20 -5.03 31.80 8.68
CA GLU A 20 -3.97 32.27 9.57
C GLU A 20 -4.59 33.37 10.43
N ASP A 21 -4.77 33.09 11.72
CA ASP A 21 -5.54 33.95 12.61
C ASP A 21 -6.90 34.33 11.96
N SER A 22 -7.32 35.59 12.05
CA SER A 22 -8.58 36.06 11.47
C SER A 22 -8.53 36.24 9.94
N GLU A 23 -7.46 35.81 9.26
CA GLU A 23 -7.30 35.98 7.81
C GLU A 23 -7.53 34.67 7.04
N LEU A 24 -8.34 34.77 5.99
CA LEU A 24 -8.49 33.70 4.99
C LEU A 24 -7.40 33.87 3.94
N LYS A 25 -6.50 32.90 3.87
CA LYS A 25 -5.44 32.83 2.86
C LYS A 25 -5.84 31.89 1.73
N ILE A 26 -5.36 32.21 0.52
CA ILE A 26 -5.78 31.55 -0.72
C ILE A 26 -4.54 31.28 -1.60
N ASN A 27 -4.45 30.07 -2.13
CA ASN A 27 -3.52 29.71 -3.19
C ASN A 27 -4.33 29.14 -4.35
N ALA A 28 -4.26 29.77 -5.52
CA ALA A 28 -5.10 29.49 -6.66
C ALA A 28 -4.26 29.35 -7.94
N PRO A 29 -4.49 28.31 -8.76
CA PRO A 29 -3.94 28.25 -10.12
C PRO A 29 -4.24 29.51 -10.94
N LYS A 30 -3.35 29.88 -11.86
CA LYS A 30 -3.54 31.09 -12.68
C LYS A 30 -4.87 31.02 -13.44
N GLY A 31 -5.74 32.01 -13.22
CA GLY A 31 -7.05 32.12 -13.88
C GLY A 31 -8.21 31.38 -13.19
N SER A 32 -7.98 30.64 -12.10
CA SER A 32 -9.06 29.96 -11.37
C SER A 32 -9.82 30.85 -10.39
N LEU A 33 -9.22 31.96 -9.93
CA LEU A 33 -9.91 32.89 -9.04
C LEU A 33 -10.80 33.87 -9.83
N THR A 34 -11.95 33.37 -10.31
CA THR A 34 -12.97 34.19 -10.99
C THR A 34 -13.59 35.23 -10.05
N ALA A 35 -14.23 36.27 -10.61
CA ALA A 35 -14.95 37.28 -9.82
C ALA A 35 -16.04 36.64 -8.94
N GLU A 36 -16.79 35.69 -9.51
CA GLU A 36 -17.84 34.94 -8.81
C GLU A 36 -17.28 34.16 -7.60
N ILE A 37 -16.14 33.48 -7.75
CA ILE A 37 -15.50 32.76 -6.63
C ILE A 37 -14.96 33.73 -5.59
N ARG A 38 -14.35 34.84 -6.02
CA ARG A 38 -13.87 35.87 -5.09
C ARG A 38 -15.01 36.43 -4.25
N ASP A 39 -16.13 36.77 -4.88
CA ASP A 39 -17.30 37.32 -4.19
C ASP A 39 -17.92 36.29 -3.26
N ALA A 40 -18.00 35.03 -3.68
CA ALA A 40 -18.48 33.94 -2.84
C ALA A 40 -17.59 33.70 -1.62
N LEU A 41 -16.25 33.75 -1.77
CA LEU A 41 -15.30 33.63 -0.66
C LEU A 41 -15.41 34.80 0.31
N LEU A 42 -15.57 36.03 -0.20
CA LEU A 42 -15.73 37.23 0.62
C LEU A 42 -17.05 37.20 1.41
N GLN A 43 -18.16 36.82 0.76
CA GLN A 43 -19.47 36.72 1.40
C GLN A 43 -19.51 35.68 2.53
N ASN A 44 -18.69 34.63 2.43
CA ASN A 44 -18.63 33.55 3.42
C ASN A 44 -17.36 33.62 4.29
N LYS A 45 -16.61 34.73 4.28
CA LYS A 45 -15.28 34.81 4.92
C LYS A 45 -15.30 34.42 6.40
N SER A 46 -16.24 34.97 7.17
CA SER A 46 -16.34 34.70 8.62
C SER A 46 -16.63 33.23 8.90
N GLU A 47 -17.56 32.63 8.17
CA GLU A 47 -17.94 31.23 8.32
C GLU A 47 -16.83 30.29 7.81
N LEU A 48 -16.11 30.66 6.75
CA LEU A 48 -14.94 29.92 6.25
C LEU A 48 -13.78 29.97 7.23
N VAL A 49 -13.46 31.14 7.76
CA VAL A 49 -12.44 31.29 8.81
C VAL A 49 -12.86 30.51 10.04
N GLN A 50 -14.12 30.62 10.49
CA GLN A 50 -14.63 29.82 11.60
C GLN A 50 -14.70 28.32 11.29
N LEU A 51 -14.83 27.88 10.04
CA LEU A 51 -14.78 26.46 9.68
C LEU A 51 -13.34 25.94 9.67
N LEU A 52 -12.42 26.73 9.11
CA LEU A 52 -10.99 26.42 9.01
C LEU A 52 -10.27 26.54 10.36
N GLN A 53 -10.78 27.40 11.25
CA GLN A 53 -10.35 27.55 12.65
C GLN A 53 -11.25 26.83 13.65
N GLY A 54 -12.38 26.28 13.18
CA GLY A 54 -13.47 25.76 14.00
C GLY A 54 -12.98 24.74 15.01
N PRO A 55 -13.77 24.49 16.09
CA PRO A 55 -13.32 23.72 17.24
C PRO A 55 -12.67 22.46 16.71
N LYS A 56 -11.32 22.45 16.82
CA LYS A 56 -10.42 21.34 16.63
C LYS A 56 -11.25 20.08 16.72
N SER A 57 -11.68 19.53 15.57
CA SER A 57 -12.63 18.42 15.60
C SER A 57 -12.09 17.43 16.61
N ASN A 58 -12.92 16.95 17.55
CA ASN A 58 -12.51 15.90 18.48
C ASN A 58 -12.01 14.64 17.74
N ASN A 59 -12.12 14.62 16.40
CA ASN A 59 -11.26 13.85 15.51
C ASN A 59 -9.83 14.43 15.52
N LEU A 60 -9.01 13.88 16.43
CA LEU A 60 -7.54 13.92 16.39
C LEU A 60 -6.94 15.30 16.09
N THR A 61 -7.11 16.25 17.00
CA THR A 61 -6.11 17.31 17.14
C THR A 61 -4.90 16.84 17.91
N ALA A 62 -4.37 15.72 17.43
CA ALA A 62 -2.97 15.40 17.58
C ALA A 62 -2.19 16.57 16.95
N ASN A 63 -1.19 17.09 17.63
CA ASN A 63 -0.16 17.90 16.98
C ASN A 63 0.38 17.07 15.81
N PHE A 64 -0.07 17.38 14.60
CA PHE A 64 0.35 16.65 13.40
C PHE A 64 1.82 16.98 13.17
N ILE A 65 2.69 16.01 13.40
CA ILE A 65 4.12 16.13 13.12
C ILE A 65 4.26 15.94 11.60
N PRO A 66 4.98 16.81 10.87
CA PRO A 66 5.20 16.61 9.44
C PRO A 66 6.02 15.34 9.20
N LEU A 67 5.65 14.57 8.17
CA LEU A 67 6.48 13.49 7.66
C LEU A 67 7.65 14.10 6.88
N VAL A 68 8.87 13.90 7.38
CA VAL A 68 10.10 14.42 6.80
C VAL A 68 11.14 13.30 6.64
N PRO A 69 12.08 13.41 5.68
CA PRO A 69 13.17 12.45 5.57
C PRO A 69 14.03 12.45 6.84
N ILE A 70 14.37 11.27 7.35
CA ILE A 70 15.29 11.10 8.48
C ILE A 70 16.72 10.88 7.99
N SER A 71 17.70 11.16 8.84
CA SER A 71 19.10 10.81 8.55
C SER A 71 19.21 9.32 8.27
N ARG A 72 19.88 8.95 7.17
CA ARG A 72 20.04 7.56 6.74
C ARG A 72 21.07 6.85 7.62
N SER A 73 20.67 6.49 8.83
CA SER A 73 21.29 5.42 9.63
C SER A 73 20.81 4.08 9.08
N ASN A 74 21.66 3.06 9.01
CA ASN A 74 21.22 1.76 8.47
C ASN A 74 20.16 1.05 9.36
N CYS A 75 19.95 1.51 10.59
CA CYS A 75 19.00 0.95 11.55
C CYS A 75 17.87 1.95 11.89
N PHE A 76 16.61 1.53 11.74
CA PHE A 76 15.44 2.34 12.07
C PHE A 76 14.43 1.58 12.92
N THR A 77 13.61 2.31 13.69
CA THR A 77 12.47 1.70 14.39
C THR A 77 11.42 1.22 13.37
N PRO A 78 10.92 -0.02 13.48
CA PRO A 78 9.83 -0.52 12.64
C PRO A 78 8.50 0.16 12.95
N SER A 79 7.59 0.19 11.98
CA SER A 79 6.20 0.63 12.20
C SER A 79 5.48 -0.31 13.17
N TYR A 80 4.38 0.12 13.78
CA TYR A 80 3.58 -0.74 14.67
C TYR A 80 3.08 -2.00 13.93
N GLN A 81 2.75 -1.87 12.64
CA GLN A 81 2.31 -2.99 11.81
C GLN A 81 3.46 -3.97 11.52
N GLN A 82 4.67 -3.48 11.26
CA GLN A 82 5.85 -4.34 11.08
C GLN A 82 6.21 -5.09 12.37
N GLU A 83 6.15 -4.43 13.52
CA GLU A 83 6.40 -5.08 14.82
C GLU A 83 5.36 -6.19 15.11
N ARG A 84 4.08 -5.93 14.82
CA ARG A 84 3.03 -6.95 14.90
C ARG A 84 3.32 -8.14 13.99
N LEU A 85 3.63 -7.89 12.72
CA LEU A 85 3.91 -8.96 11.74
C LEU A 85 5.15 -9.77 12.13
N TRP A 86 6.22 -9.12 12.58
CA TRP A 86 7.41 -9.79 13.09
C TRP A 86 7.08 -10.68 14.29
N SER A 87 6.30 -10.17 15.25
CA SER A 87 5.88 -10.93 16.44
C SER A 87 5.05 -12.15 16.06
N VAL A 88 4.12 -12.02 15.12
CA VAL A 88 3.34 -13.16 14.61
C VAL A 88 4.25 -14.18 13.91
N ALA A 89 5.23 -13.72 13.13
CA ALA A 89 6.19 -14.61 12.47
C ALA A 89 7.04 -15.41 13.48
N GLN A 90 7.41 -14.82 14.62
CA GLN A 90 8.14 -15.52 15.68
C GLN A 90 7.33 -16.66 16.33
N LEU A 91 6.00 -16.56 16.34
CA LEU A 91 5.12 -17.62 16.85
C LEU A 91 4.92 -18.77 15.84
N MET A 92 5.37 -18.58 14.58
CA MET A 92 5.18 -19.52 13.47
C MET A 92 6.50 -19.74 12.71
N PRO A 93 7.59 -20.14 13.38
CA PRO A 93 8.89 -20.27 12.75
C PRO A 93 8.85 -21.29 11.59
N GLY A 94 9.51 -20.96 10.49
CA GLY A 94 9.59 -21.82 9.30
C GLY A 94 8.32 -21.83 8.41
N GLN A 95 7.30 -21.02 8.70
CA GLN A 95 6.07 -20.98 7.91
C GLN A 95 6.02 -19.77 6.96
N GLY A 96 5.63 -19.98 5.70
CA GLY A 96 5.38 -18.93 4.70
C GLY A 96 3.95 -18.37 4.71
N THR A 97 3.31 -18.29 5.88
CA THR A 97 1.87 -17.95 6.00
C THR A 97 1.57 -16.45 5.95
N LEU A 98 2.61 -15.62 6.00
CA LEU A 98 2.54 -14.16 5.95
C LEU A 98 3.02 -13.59 4.60
N ASN A 99 2.97 -14.40 3.55
CA ASN A 99 3.32 -13.95 2.21
C ASN A 99 2.13 -13.33 1.50
N ILE A 100 2.40 -12.29 0.70
CA ILE A 100 1.50 -11.83 -0.35
C ILE A 100 2.11 -12.25 -1.69
N SER A 101 1.33 -12.98 -2.47
CA SER A 101 1.76 -13.51 -3.76
C SER A 101 0.89 -12.96 -4.89
N LYS A 102 1.51 -12.63 -6.02
CA LYS A 102 0.82 -12.20 -7.23
C LYS A 102 1.50 -12.78 -8.47
N SER A 103 0.72 -13.13 -9.48
CA SER A 103 1.22 -13.56 -10.79
C SER A 103 0.84 -12.56 -11.87
N VAL A 104 1.74 -12.28 -12.80
CA VAL A 104 1.51 -11.44 -13.98
C VAL A 104 1.83 -12.27 -15.21
N ARG A 105 0.86 -12.42 -16.12
CA ARG A 105 1.11 -13.03 -17.43
C ARG A 105 1.73 -12.00 -18.36
N ILE A 106 2.81 -12.39 -19.02
CA ILE A 106 3.54 -11.58 -19.99
C ILE A 106 3.31 -12.19 -21.36
N GLN A 107 2.86 -11.37 -22.31
CA GLN A 107 2.66 -11.75 -23.70
C GLN A 107 3.55 -10.88 -24.60
N GLY A 108 4.23 -11.50 -25.55
CA GLY A 108 5.27 -10.87 -26.36
C GLY A 108 6.69 -11.26 -25.91
N VAL A 109 7.70 -10.86 -26.68
CA VAL A 109 9.10 -11.27 -26.47
C VAL A 109 9.59 -10.84 -25.09
N ILE A 110 10.04 -11.80 -24.29
CA ILE A 110 10.52 -11.55 -22.92
C ILE A 110 12.04 -11.37 -22.93
N ASN A 111 12.49 -10.12 -22.79
CA ASN A 111 13.90 -9.79 -22.65
C ASN A 111 14.32 -9.89 -21.18
N ILE A 112 14.79 -11.08 -20.78
CA ILE A 112 15.15 -11.38 -19.38
C ILE A 112 16.22 -10.41 -18.82
N PRO A 113 17.32 -10.09 -19.53
CA PRO A 113 18.28 -9.08 -19.06
C PRO A 113 17.66 -7.72 -18.75
N VAL A 114 16.74 -7.25 -19.60
CA VAL A 114 16.05 -5.97 -19.38
C VAL A 114 15.06 -6.07 -18.21
N LEU A 115 14.33 -7.18 -18.10
CA LEU A 115 13.43 -7.43 -16.96
C LEU A 115 14.20 -7.42 -15.63
N GLN A 116 15.35 -8.11 -15.60
CA GLN A 116 16.26 -8.18 -14.47
C GLN A 116 16.78 -6.79 -14.07
N ALA A 117 17.30 -6.02 -15.03
CA ALA A 117 17.83 -4.69 -14.79
C ALA A 117 16.75 -3.72 -14.31
N SER A 118 15.54 -3.80 -14.88
CA SER A 118 14.39 -3.00 -14.46
C SER A 118 13.97 -3.31 -13.03
N TRP A 119 13.97 -4.57 -12.62
CA TRP A 119 13.67 -4.93 -11.24
C TRP A 119 14.74 -4.44 -10.26
N ASN A 120 16.03 -4.59 -10.58
CA ASN A 120 17.10 -4.11 -9.69
C ASN A 120 17.09 -2.57 -9.53
N LYS A 121 16.64 -1.82 -10.54
CA LYS A 121 16.35 -0.37 -10.39
C LYS A 121 15.25 -0.10 -9.36
N ILE A 122 14.21 -0.93 -9.30
CA ILE A 122 13.13 -0.82 -8.29
C ILE A 122 13.68 -1.15 -6.89
N VAL A 123 14.48 -2.22 -6.76
CA VAL A 123 15.12 -2.58 -5.48
C VAL A 123 16.03 -1.47 -4.96
N SER A 124 16.78 -0.81 -5.86
CA SER A 124 17.60 0.34 -5.51
C SER A 124 16.75 1.52 -5.00
N ARG A 125 15.66 1.82 -5.72
CA ARG A 125 14.75 2.94 -5.48
C ARG A 125 13.96 2.83 -4.18
N HIS A 126 13.53 1.63 -3.80
CA HIS A 126 12.68 1.40 -2.62
C HIS A 126 13.49 0.71 -1.52
N GLU A 127 13.87 1.46 -0.48
CA GLU A 127 14.67 0.95 0.65
C GLU A 127 14.03 -0.28 1.31
N ILE A 128 12.70 -0.33 1.37
CA ILE A 128 11.95 -1.42 2.00
C ILE A 128 12.18 -2.79 1.35
N LEU A 129 12.50 -2.84 0.05
CA LEU A 129 12.78 -4.09 -0.66
C LEU A 129 14.15 -4.68 -0.30
N ARG A 130 15.05 -3.87 0.24
CA ARG A 130 16.39 -4.26 0.71
C ARG A 130 16.51 -4.13 2.23
N THR A 131 15.38 -4.21 2.93
CA THR A 131 15.27 -4.14 4.39
C THR A 131 15.13 -5.53 4.99
N SER A 132 15.87 -5.77 6.07
CA SER A 132 15.78 -6.94 6.97
C SER A 132 15.38 -6.47 8.38
N PHE A 133 15.06 -7.40 9.27
CA PHE A 133 14.59 -7.13 10.63
C PHE A 133 15.37 -7.96 11.65
N ALA A 134 15.96 -7.30 12.63
CA ALA A 134 16.78 -7.95 13.65
C ALA A 134 16.49 -7.37 15.04
N LEU A 135 16.79 -8.15 16.08
CA LEU A 135 16.84 -7.65 17.45
C LEU A 135 18.24 -7.10 17.73
N VAL A 136 18.32 -5.83 18.12
CA VAL A 136 19.54 -5.19 18.62
C VAL A 136 19.25 -4.73 20.04
N GLU A 137 20.01 -5.23 21.01
CA GLU A 137 19.83 -4.92 22.43
C GLU A 137 18.38 -5.13 22.93
N GLY A 138 17.73 -6.17 22.43
CA GLY A 138 16.33 -6.50 22.77
C GLY A 138 15.26 -5.66 22.05
N SER A 139 15.65 -4.72 21.20
CA SER A 139 14.73 -3.90 20.40
C SER A 139 14.71 -4.35 18.94
N LEU A 140 13.52 -4.48 18.35
CA LEU A 140 13.37 -4.76 16.93
C LEU A 140 13.78 -3.54 16.10
N VAL A 141 14.65 -3.74 15.11
CA VAL A 141 15.09 -2.71 14.17
C VAL A 141 14.92 -3.17 12.73
N GLN A 142 14.67 -2.21 11.83
CA GLN A 142 14.80 -2.34 10.39
C GLN A 142 16.27 -2.11 10.02
N ASN A 143 16.90 -3.06 9.33
CA ASN A 143 18.24 -2.93 8.78
C ASN A 143 18.18 -2.82 7.26
N VAL A 144 18.48 -1.63 6.72
CA VAL A 144 18.43 -1.34 5.29
C VAL A 144 19.80 -1.55 4.66
N LEU A 145 19.94 -2.53 3.76
CA LEU A 145 21.19 -2.76 3.04
C LEU A 145 21.44 -1.63 2.05
N PRO A 146 22.63 -1.00 1.99
CA PRO A 146 22.89 0.14 1.10
C PRO A 146 22.74 -0.20 -0.39
N HIS A 147 22.98 -1.47 -0.73
CA HIS A 147 22.83 -1.99 -2.08
C HIS A 147 22.42 -3.47 -2.02
N LEU A 148 21.57 -3.89 -2.95
CA LEU A 148 21.13 -5.27 -3.10
C LEU A 148 20.80 -5.49 -4.58
N GLU A 149 21.49 -6.45 -5.19
CA GLU A 149 21.13 -6.99 -6.51
C GLU A 149 20.46 -8.33 -6.30
N VAL A 150 19.34 -8.56 -6.98
CA VAL A 150 18.64 -9.85 -6.94
C VAL A 150 18.64 -10.47 -8.33
N THR A 151 18.28 -11.75 -8.42
CA THR A 151 18.12 -12.46 -9.69
C THR A 151 16.70 -12.98 -9.82
N ILE A 152 16.11 -12.84 -11.01
CA ILE A 152 14.83 -13.44 -11.37
C ILE A 152 15.12 -14.89 -11.75
N SER A 153 14.58 -15.83 -10.98
CA SER A 153 14.69 -17.26 -11.32
C SER A 153 13.88 -17.53 -12.58
N VAL A 154 14.48 -18.15 -13.59
CA VAL A 154 13.79 -18.45 -14.85
C VAL A 154 13.71 -19.96 -15.02
N GLU A 155 12.51 -20.48 -15.25
CA GLU A 155 12.27 -21.88 -15.59
C GLU A 155 11.56 -21.97 -16.95
N ASP A 156 12.13 -22.78 -17.83
CA ASP A 156 11.65 -22.98 -19.20
C ASP A 156 10.76 -24.22 -19.30
N TYR A 157 9.58 -24.06 -19.87
CA TYR A 157 8.62 -25.14 -20.11
C TYR A 157 8.24 -25.21 -21.60
N PRO A 158 9.21 -25.48 -22.50
CA PRO A 158 8.94 -25.51 -23.92
C PRO A 158 8.04 -26.70 -24.30
N GLY A 159 7.07 -26.45 -25.18
CA GLY A 159 6.29 -27.51 -25.81
C GLY A 159 5.15 -28.11 -24.97
N LEU A 160 4.83 -27.53 -23.81
CA LEU A 160 3.65 -27.94 -23.04
C LEU A 160 2.35 -27.45 -23.69
N SER A 161 1.29 -28.25 -23.55
CA SER A 161 -0.07 -27.83 -23.89
C SER A 161 -0.59 -26.76 -22.92
N ALA A 162 -1.64 -26.03 -23.32
CA ALA A 162 -2.25 -25.00 -22.47
C ALA A 162 -2.76 -25.53 -21.12
N ALA A 163 -3.26 -26.77 -21.08
CA ALA A 163 -3.72 -27.42 -19.85
C ALA A 163 -2.55 -27.77 -18.91
N GLU A 164 -1.45 -28.26 -19.46
CA GLU A 164 -0.23 -28.56 -18.69
C GLU A 164 0.40 -27.28 -18.15
N ILE A 165 0.46 -26.21 -18.95
CA ILE A 165 0.92 -24.88 -18.49
C ILE A 165 0.06 -24.38 -17.33
N ALA A 166 -1.27 -24.51 -17.42
CA ALA A 166 -2.17 -24.09 -16.34
C ALA A 166 -1.91 -24.86 -15.03
N ALA A 167 -1.69 -26.18 -15.12
CA ALA A 167 -1.36 -27.01 -13.96
C ALA A 167 0.01 -26.62 -13.35
N VAL A 168 1.02 -26.39 -14.19
CA VAL A 168 2.36 -25.92 -13.75
C VAL A 168 2.28 -24.57 -13.05
N ILE A 169 1.47 -23.63 -13.57
CA ILE A 169 1.23 -22.32 -12.96
C ILE A 169 0.57 -22.47 -11.58
N GLU A 170 -0.48 -23.30 -11.47
CA GLU A 170 -1.19 -23.52 -10.20
C GLU A 170 -0.31 -24.18 -9.14
N GLU A 171 0.48 -25.18 -9.54
CA GLU A 171 1.42 -25.87 -8.66
C GLU A 171 2.52 -24.91 -8.18
N ASN A 172 3.18 -24.19 -9.08
CA ASN A 172 4.19 -23.21 -8.73
C ASN A 172 3.62 -22.12 -7.83
N PHE A 173 2.44 -21.56 -8.14
CA PHE A 173 1.81 -20.57 -7.26
C PHE A 173 1.60 -21.11 -5.84
N THR A 174 1.13 -22.35 -5.73
CA THR A 174 0.88 -23.01 -4.44
C THR A 174 2.17 -23.27 -3.66
N GLN A 175 3.25 -23.64 -4.34
CA GLN A 175 4.55 -23.89 -3.73
C GLN A 175 5.23 -22.57 -3.32
N GLU A 176 5.36 -21.64 -4.24
CA GLU A 176 6.07 -20.37 -4.04
C GLU A 176 5.37 -19.47 -3.01
N SER A 177 4.03 -19.47 -2.97
CA SER A 177 3.29 -18.69 -1.96
C SER A 177 3.58 -19.11 -0.52
N ARG A 178 4.09 -20.33 -0.30
CA ARG A 178 4.44 -20.87 1.01
C ARG A 178 5.92 -20.76 1.34
N LYS A 179 6.71 -20.07 0.50
CA LYS A 179 8.13 -19.86 0.71
C LYS A 179 8.38 -19.23 2.08
N TYR A 180 9.29 -19.80 2.84
CA TYR A 180 9.72 -19.22 4.11
C TYR A 180 10.75 -18.11 3.85
N PHE A 181 10.60 -16.99 4.55
CA PHE A 181 11.58 -15.90 4.57
C PHE A 181 12.12 -15.75 6.00
N ASP A 182 13.44 -15.87 6.16
CA ASP A 182 14.12 -15.46 7.38
C ASP A 182 14.14 -13.93 7.43
N LEU A 183 13.36 -13.34 8.35
CA LEU A 183 13.22 -11.89 8.45
C LEU A 183 14.53 -11.17 8.73
N SER A 184 15.55 -11.86 9.25
CA SER A 184 16.88 -11.29 9.51
C SER A 184 17.75 -11.15 8.25
N GLN A 185 17.32 -11.70 7.11
CA GLN A 185 18.10 -11.72 5.87
C GLN A 185 17.27 -11.19 4.70
N ALA A 186 17.69 -10.05 4.14
CA ALA A 186 17.11 -9.55 2.89
C ALA A 186 17.67 -10.33 1.67
N PRO A 187 16.92 -10.44 0.56
CA PRO A 187 15.58 -9.90 0.32
C PRO A 187 14.47 -10.72 0.99
N LEU A 188 13.40 -10.03 1.41
CA LEU A 188 12.17 -10.64 1.93
C LEU A 188 11.11 -10.81 0.84
N PHE A 189 11.57 -11.10 -0.37
CA PHE A 189 10.74 -11.36 -1.55
C PHE A 189 11.45 -12.34 -2.49
N ASP A 190 10.71 -12.88 -3.44
CA ASP A 190 11.21 -13.73 -4.51
C ASP A 190 10.51 -13.45 -5.83
N LEU A 191 11.25 -13.65 -6.93
CA LEU A 191 10.78 -13.47 -8.29
C LEU A 191 11.09 -14.70 -9.12
N LYS A 192 10.04 -15.25 -9.74
CA LYS A 192 10.15 -16.42 -10.60
C LYS A 192 9.42 -16.20 -11.90
N LEU A 193 10.10 -16.36 -13.02
CA LEU A 193 9.52 -16.33 -14.35
C LEU A 193 9.40 -17.76 -14.87
N LEU A 194 8.18 -18.24 -15.10
CA LEU A 194 7.94 -19.45 -15.87
C LEU A 194 7.75 -19.06 -17.32
N ARG A 195 8.67 -19.45 -18.20
CA ARG A 195 8.63 -19.14 -19.62
C ARG A 195 8.05 -20.32 -20.38
N CYS A 196 6.86 -20.12 -20.96
CA CYS A 196 6.13 -21.14 -21.72
C CYS A 196 6.56 -21.16 -23.19
N SER A 197 6.94 -19.99 -23.72
CA SER A 197 7.59 -19.82 -25.02
C SER A 197 8.40 -18.51 -25.02
N ASP A 198 9.09 -18.19 -26.12
CA ASP A 198 9.79 -16.91 -26.26
C ASP A 198 8.87 -15.69 -26.13
N THR A 199 7.55 -15.88 -26.34
CA THR A 199 6.54 -14.81 -26.33
C THR A 199 5.44 -14.98 -25.28
N ASP A 200 5.56 -15.92 -24.35
CA ASP A 200 4.55 -16.16 -23.32
C ASP A 200 5.20 -16.67 -22.04
N GLY A 201 4.84 -16.06 -20.91
CA GLY A 201 5.35 -16.46 -19.60
C GLY A 201 4.55 -15.89 -18.46
N VAL A 202 4.80 -16.38 -17.26
CA VAL A 202 4.16 -15.90 -16.03
C VAL A 202 5.24 -15.52 -15.03
N LEU A 203 5.25 -14.25 -14.63
CA LEU A 203 6.09 -13.73 -13.57
C LEU A 203 5.34 -13.82 -12.24
N PHE A 204 5.89 -14.59 -11.32
CA PHE A 204 5.46 -14.70 -9.93
C PHE A 204 6.24 -13.71 -9.08
N LEU A 205 5.50 -12.99 -8.24
CA LEU A 205 6.00 -12.01 -7.29
C LEU A 205 5.53 -12.47 -5.91
N ILE A 206 6.46 -12.86 -5.06
CA ILE A 206 6.18 -13.32 -3.70
C ILE A 206 6.89 -12.39 -2.74
N PHE A 207 6.18 -11.82 -1.79
CA PHE A 207 6.76 -10.93 -0.79
C PHE A 207 6.30 -11.34 0.60
N HIS A 208 7.17 -11.21 1.58
CA HIS A 208 6.72 -11.20 2.97
C HIS A 208 5.93 -9.91 3.24
N HIS A 209 4.74 -10.03 3.86
CA HIS A 209 3.83 -8.90 4.10
C HIS A 209 4.46 -7.79 4.98
N ILE A 210 5.56 -8.08 5.69
CA ILE A 210 6.28 -7.08 6.49
C ILE A 210 6.93 -5.96 5.65
N ILE A 211 7.19 -6.21 4.36
CA ILE A 211 7.81 -5.23 3.45
C ILE A 211 6.88 -4.71 2.34
N THR A 212 5.65 -5.24 2.24
CA THR A 212 4.70 -4.82 1.20
C THR A 212 3.25 -5.02 1.61
N ASP A 213 2.34 -4.35 0.91
CA ASP A 213 0.91 -4.63 0.89
C ASP A 213 0.41 -4.84 -0.55
N GLY A 214 -0.88 -5.15 -0.70
CA GLY A 214 -1.49 -5.38 -2.01
C GLY A 214 -1.52 -4.14 -2.92
N LEU A 215 -1.55 -2.92 -2.37
CA LEU A 215 -1.50 -1.69 -3.14
C LEU A 215 -0.09 -1.45 -3.68
N SER A 216 0.91 -1.66 -2.83
CA SER A 216 2.34 -1.51 -3.15
C SER A 216 2.76 -2.46 -4.25
N ILE A 217 2.29 -3.72 -4.24
CA ILE A 217 2.58 -4.66 -5.34
C ILE A 217 2.07 -4.13 -6.69
N ASN A 218 0.91 -3.46 -6.74
CA ASN A 218 0.41 -2.86 -7.98
C ASN A 218 1.31 -1.71 -8.45
N LEU A 219 1.81 -0.88 -7.53
CA LEU A 219 2.75 0.20 -7.84
C LEU A 219 4.08 -0.36 -8.38
N LEU A 220 4.62 -1.41 -7.73
CA LEU A 220 5.86 -2.07 -8.18
C LEU A 220 5.71 -2.66 -9.60
N ILE A 221 4.55 -3.25 -9.91
CA ILE A 221 4.26 -3.75 -11.27
C ILE A 221 4.21 -2.59 -12.28
N GLN A 222 3.57 -1.47 -11.94
CA GLN A 222 3.51 -0.30 -12.82
C GLN A 222 4.89 0.29 -13.09
N GLU A 223 5.73 0.41 -12.04
CA GLU A 223 7.11 0.84 -12.19
C GLU A 223 7.93 -0.16 -13.04
N LEU A 224 7.74 -1.47 -12.84
CA LEU A 224 8.43 -2.50 -13.61
C LEU A 224 8.13 -2.38 -15.10
N LEU A 225 6.85 -2.23 -15.46
CA LEU A 225 6.44 -2.03 -16.85
C LEU A 225 7.05 -0.76 -17.43
N SER A 226 6.99 0.36 -16.71
CA SER A 226 7.57 1.63 -17.16
C SER A 226 9.09 1.57 -17.38
N LEU A 227 9.81 0.92 -16.46
CA LEU A 227 11.25 0.74 -16.56
C LEU A 227 11.64 -0.24 -17.67
N TYR A 228 10.86 -1.30 -17.85
CA TYR A 228 11.06 -2.28 -18.91
C TYR A 228 10.91 -1.63 -20.29
N ASP A 229 9.81 -0.91 -20.53
CA ASP A 229 9.55 -0.22 -21.79
C ASP A 229 10.64 0.81 -22.11
N THR A 230 11.01 1.65 -21.14
CA THR A 230 12.07 2.66 -21.36
C THR A 230 13.45 2.04 -21.55
N SER A 231 13.75 0.93 -20.88
CA SER A 231 15.03 0.24 -21.04
C SER A 231 15.14 -0.50 -22.38
N LEU A 232 14.04 -1.04 -22.90
CA LEU A 232 13.98 -1.60 -24.26
C LEU A 232 14.30 -0.54 -25.34
N ASP A 233 13.76 0.67 -25.15
CA ASP A 233 13.97 1.81 -26.04
C ASP A 233 15.32 2.53 -25.81
N GLN A 234 16.16 2.05 -24.87
CA GLN A 234 17.40 2.71 -24.43
C GLN A 234 17.19 4.17 -23.97
N LYS A 235 16.01 4.47 -23.43
CA LYS A 235 15.65 5.77 -22.86
C LYS A 235 16.03 5.85 -21.38
N GLN A 236 16.16 7.07 -20.88
CA GLN A 236 16.36 7.30 -19.45
C GLN A 236 15.12 6.86 -18.66
N SER A 237 15.34 6.38 -17.43
CA SER A 237 14.24 6.05 -16.52
C SER A 237 13.35 7.28 -16.27
N PRO A 238 12.01 7.13 -16.34
CA PRO A 238 11.09 8.22 -16.06
C PRO A 238 10.83 8.41 -14.56
N LEU A 239 11.37 7.53 -13.71
CA LEU A 239 11.12 7.53 -12.27
C LEU A 239 12.11 8.43 -11.54
N THR A 240 11.61 9.44 -10.82
CA THR A 240 12.41 10.38 -10.02
C THR A 240 12.64 9.83 -8.62
N GLU A 241 13.86 9.93 -8.06
CA GLU A 241 14.17 9.46 -6.69
C GLU A 241 13.11 9.84 -5.65
N LEU A 242 12.88 8.92 -4.70
CA LEU A 242 11.88 9.11 -3.66
C LEU A 242 12.47 9.92 -2.50
N GLU A 243 11.88 11.09 -2.23
CA GLU A 243 12.27 11.92 -1.08
C GLU A 243 11.93 11.24 0.25
N ILE A 244 10.83 10.48 0.27
CA ILE A 244 10.32 9.76 1.44
C ILE A 244 10.36 8.26 1.18
N GLN A 245 10.95 7.54 2.12
CA GLN A 245 11.07 6.09 2.15
C GLN A 245 10.22 5.51 3.28
N TYR A 246 9.97 4.20 3.26
CA TYR A 246 9.13 3.57 4.28
C TYR A 246 9.73 3.70 5.70
N GLY A 247 11.06 3.73 5.83
CA GLY A 247 11.74 3.98 7.10
C GLY A 247 11.37 5.34 7.70
N ASP A 248 11.25 6.38 6.87
CA ASP A 248 10.78 7.71 7.28
C ASP A 248 9.36 7.63 7.85
N TYR A 249 8.46 6.94 7.13
CA TYR A 249 7.07 6.72 7.57
C TYR A 249 7.01 5.95 8.90
N ALA A 250 7.81 4.89 9.05
CA ALA A 250 7.82 4.07 10.25
C ALA A 250 8.23 4.88 11.50
N VAL A 251 9.28 5.69 11.39
CA VAL A 251 9.73 6.57 12.48
C VAL A 251 8.71 7.67 12.76
N TRP A 252 8.19 8.32 11.73
CA TRP A 252 7.13 9.31 11.85
C TRP A 252 5.88 8.75 12.55
N GLN A 253 5.45 7.54 12.18
CA GLN A 253 4.29 6.88 12.79
C GLN A 253 4.50 6.67 14.29
N ARG A 254 5.70 6.23 14.71
CA ARG A 254 6.04 6.05 16.14
C ARG A 254 6.02 7.36 16.91
N GLN A 255 6.54 8.43 16.31
CA GLN A 255 6.56 9.76 16.93
C GLN A 255 5.17 10.38 17.04
N TRP A 256 4.29 10.11 16.07
CA TRP A 256 2.93 10.66 16.06
C TRP A 256 1.96 9.85 16.92
N LEU A 257 2.00 8.52 16.85
CA LEU A 257 1.14 7.61 17.62
C LEU A 257 1.76 7.27 18.98
N GLN A 258 1.87 8.28 19.83
CA GLN A 258 2.30 8.16 21.24
C GLN A 258 1.54 9.16 22.13
N GLY A 259 1.67 9.01 23.45
CA GLY A 259 1.03 9.89 24.44
C GLY A 259 -0.49 10.01 24.23
N GLU A 260 -1.00 11.23 24.28
CA GLU A 260 -2.45 11.52 24.20
C GLU A 260 -3.10 10.97 22.91
N VAL A 261 -2.38 10.96 21.78
CA VAL A 261 -2.89 10.45 20.50
C VAL A 261 -3.16 8.96 20.59
N LEU A 262 -2.19 8.21 21.10
CA LEU A 262 -2.29 6.77 21.30
C LEU A 262 -3.36 6.44 22.33
N GLU A 263 -3.38 7.13 23.47
CA GLU A 263 -4.36 6.92 24.54
C GLU A 263 -5.80 7.15 24.07
N LYS A 264 -6.05 8.24 23.33
CA LYS A 264 -7.38 8.51 22.76
C LYS A 264 -7.80 7.41 21.78
N GLY A 265 -6.90 6.98 20.90
CA GLY A 265 -7.16 5.89 19.96
C GLY A 265 -7.48 4.58 20.67
N LEU A 266 -6.69 4.22 21.68
CA LEU A 266 -6.90 3.03 22.49
C LEU A 266 -8.22 3.08 23.25
N ASN A 267 -8.51 4.17 23.96
CA ASN A 267 -9.76 4.33 24.71
C ASN A 267 -10.98 4.25 23.80
N TYR A 268 -10.91 4.85 22.60
CA TYR A 268 -11.97 4.75 21.62
C TYR A 268 -12.20 3.29 21.21
N TRP A 269 -11.15 2.57 20.76
CA TRP A 269 -11.30 1.20 20.28
C TRP A 269 -11.68 0.22 21.39
N GLN A 270 -11.16 0.38 22.60
CA GLN A 270 -11.59 -0.41 23.75
C GLN A 270 -13.09 -0.24 24.04
N LYS A 271 -13.60 0.99 23.96
CA LYS A 271 -15.04 1.26 24.13
C LYS A 271 -15.88 0.67 22.99
N GLN A 272 -15.46 0.82 21.72
CA GLN A 272 -16.21 0.30 20.58
C GLN A 272 -16.22 -1.23 20.53
N LEU A 273 -15.13 -1.88 20.95
CA LEU A 273 -14.99 -3.34 20.94
C LEU A 273 -15.44 -3.98 22.26
N ALA A 274 -15.85 -3.20 23.25
CA ALA A 274 -16.36 -3.71 24.52
C ALA A 274 -17.60 -4.58 24.30
N GLY A 275 -17.54 -5.83 24.73
CA GLY A 275 -18.63 -6.79 24.60
C GLY A 275 -18.82 -7.36 23.20
N VAL A 276 -17.93 -7.08 22.24
CA VAL A 276 -17.92 -7.75 20.94
C VAL A 276 -17.51 -9.22 21.16
N SER A 277 -18.34 -10.14 20.66
CA SER A 277 -18.03 -11.57 20.69
C SER A 277 -16.71 -11.86 19.96
N THR A 278 -15.84 -12.68 20.56
CA THR A 278 -14.57 -13.10 19.96
C THR A 278 -14.75 -13.99 18.74
N LEU A 279 -15.95 -14.59 18.56
CA LEU A 279 -16.30 -15.41 17.41
C LEU A 279 -17.54 -14.81 16.75
N TYR A 280 -17.41 -14.46 15.48
CA TYR A 280 -18.57 -14.26 14.63
C TYR A 280 -19.18 -15.64 14.36
N PRO A 281 -20.50 -15.84 14.54
CA PRO A 281 -21.14 -17.12 14.28
C PRO A 281 -21.22 -17.33 12.76
N VAL A 282 -20.12 -17.76 12.16
CA VAL A 282 -20.16 -18.36 10.83
C VAL A 282 -20.76 -19.76 11.04
N PRO A 283 -21.81 -20.16 10.28
CA PRO A 283 -22.40 -21.49 10.39
C PRO A 283 -21.40 -22.53 9.87
N ILE A 284 -20.48 -22.94 10.74
CA ILE A 284 -19.43 -23.92 10.46
C ILE A 284 -19.50 -24.97 11.56
N ASP A 285 -19.67 -26.23 11.16
CA ASP A 285 -19.83 -27.37 12.06
C ASP A 285 -18.54 -27.72 12.84
N ASN A 286 -17.38 -27.23 12.39
CA ASN A 286 -16.08 -27.53 13.00
C ASN A 286 -15.10 -26.34 12.93
N PHE A 287 -14.78 -25.76 14.08
CA PHE A 287 -13.70 -24.78 14.23
C PHE A 287 -12.40 -25.50 14.61
N PRO A 288 -11.41 -25.65 13.69
CA PRO A 288 -10.13 -26.25 14.05
C PRO A 288 -9.39 -25.31 15.03
N LEU A 289 -8.87 -25.88 16.13
CA LEU A 289 -8.12 -25.14 17.16
C LEU A 289 -6.80 -24.55 16.62
N ALA A 290 -6.25 -25.13 15.54
CA ALA A 290 -5.08 -24.63 14.84
C ALA A 290 -5.46 -24.24 13.40
N PRO A 291 -5.12 -23.03 12.94
CA PRO A 291 -5.35 -22.64 11.56
C PRO A 291 -4.51 -23.51 10.61
N SER A 292 -5.14 -24.06 9.57
CA SER A 292 -4.43 -24.82 8.52
C SER A 292 -3.73 -23.89 7.51
N PHE A 293 -4.06 -22.60 7.53
CA PHE A 293 -3.66 -21.56 6.57
C PHE A 293 -3.93 -21.90 5.09
N ARG A 294 -4.73 -22.94 4.83
CA ARG A 294 -5.19 -23.26 3.48
C ARG A 294 -6.34 -22.33 3.12
N SER A 295 -6.20 -21.62 2.02
CA SER A 295 -7.24 -20.77 1.46
C SER A 295 -7.67 -21.31 0.10
N ARG A 296 -8.92 -20.98 -0.28
CA ARG A 296 -9.41 -21.11 -1.65
C ARG A 296 -9.99 -19.77 -2.04
N GLN A 297 -9.53 -19.22 -3.15
CA GLN A 297 -10.06 -17.98 -3.69
C GLN A 297 -11.20 -18.28 -4.67
N LYS A 298 -12.29 -17.52 -4.57
CA LYS A 298 -13.35 -17.49 -5.57
C LYS A 298 -13.55 -16.05 -6.00
N THR A 299 -13.37 -15.78 -7.29
CA THR A 299 -13.59 -14.47 -7.89
C THR A 299 -14.95 -14.45 -8.57
N PHE A 300 -15.64 -13.32 -8.48
CA PHE A 300 -16.85 -13.03 -9.25
C PHE A 300 -16.83 -11.57 -9.68
N GLU A 301 -17.54 -11.25 -10.75
CA GLU A 301 -17.63 -9.90 -11.28
C GLU A 301 -18.99 -9.29 -10.95
N ILE A 302 -18.99 -8.01 -10.57
CA ILE A 302 -20.21 -7.23 -10.39
C ILE A 302 -20.49 -6.52 -11.72
N PRO A 303 -21.64 -6.78 -12.38
CA PRO A 303 -21.99 -6.11 -13.62
C PRO A 303 -21.98 -4.59 -13.49
N ALA A 304 -21.57 -3.90 -14.55
CA ALA A 304 -21.49 -2.43 -14.55
C ALA A 304 -22.83 -1.75 -14.22
N THR A 305 -23.95 -2.37 -14.60
CA THR A 305 -25.31 -1.92 -14.26
C THR A 305 -25.54 -1.97 -12.75
N THR A 306 -25.14 -3.05 -12.08
CA THR A 306 -25.22 -3.22 -10.62
C THR A 306 -24.30 -2.25 -9.90
N LEU A 307 -23.06 -2.08 -10.37
CA LEU A 307 -22.13 -1.11 -9.79
C LEU A 307 -22.67 0.32 -9.88
N SER A 308 -23.30 0.68 -11.01
CA SER A 308 -23.94 1.98 -11.19
C SER A 308 -25.11 2.19 -10.23
N ALA A 309 -25.89 1.14 -9.93
CA ALA A 309 -26.96 1.19 -8.95
C ALA A 309 -26.41 1.38 -7.52
N ILE A 310 -25.34 0.68 -7.15
CA ILE A 310 -24.66 0.83 -5.86
C ILE A 310 -24.13 2.26 -5.69
N GLN A 311 -23.52 2.84 -6.73
CA GLN A 311 -23.03 4.22 -6.69
C GLN A 311 -24.15 5.24 -6.49
N LYS A 312 -25.29 5.06 -7.18
CA LYS A 312 -26.47 5.92 -6.98
C LYS A 312 -26.99 5.83 -5.56
N LEU A 313 -27.10 4.62 -5.01
CA LEU A 313 -27.54 4.38 -3.63
C LEU A 313 -26.57 5.00 -2.62
N SER A 314 -25.28 4.82 -2.82
CA SER A 314 -24.21 5.38 -1.97
C SER A 314 -24.32 6.91 -1.91
N ASN A 315 -24.51 7.55 -3.05
CA ASN A 315 -24.71 9.00 -3.14
C ASN A 315 -25.99 9.44 -2.41
N GLN A 316 -27.09 8.70 -2.57
CA GLN A 316 -28.36 8.99 -1.89
C GLN A 316 -28.20 8.97 -0.36
N TYR A 317 -27.44 8.03 0.19
CA TYR A 317 -27.18 7.92 1.64
C TYR A 317 -25.92 8.65 2.11
N SER A 318 -25.23 9.38 1.21
CA SER A 318 -23.97 10.07 1.51
C SER A 318 -22.91 9.15 2.14
N VAL A 319 -22.86 7.89 1.70
CA VAL A 319 -21.88 6.90 2.11
C VAL A 319 -20.99 6.52 0.93
N THR A 320 -19.89 5.81 1.20
CA THR A 320 -19.06 5.26 0.13
C THR A 320 -19.62 3.91 -0.35
N PRO A 321 -19.35 3.49 -1.60
CA PRO A 321 -19.77 2.17 -2.10
C PRO A 321 -19.37 0.98 -1.23
N VAL A 322 -18.26 1.08 -0.49
CA VAL A 322 -17.77 0.02 0.42
C VAL A 322 -18.70 -0.20 1.61
N VAL A 323 -19.49 0.80 2.02
CA VAL A 323 -20.47 0.65 3.12
C VAL A 323 -21.72 -0.11 2.67
N ILE A 324 -22.04 -0.06 1.37
CA ILE A 324 -23.20 -0.73 0.78
C ILE A 324 -22.90 -2.20 0.43
N LEU A 325 -21.65 -2.48 0.06
CA LEU A 325 -21.14 -3.82 -0.27
C LEU A 325 -20.89 -4.65 0.99
#